data_AF-A0A931UUL5-F1
#
_entry.id   AF-A0A931UUL5-F1
#
_cell.length_a   1.000
_cell.length_b   1.000
_cell.length_c   1.000
_cell.angle_alpha   90.00
_cell.angle_beta   90.00
_cell.angle_gamma   90.00
#
_symmetry.space_group_name_H-M   'P 1'
#
loop_
_entity.id
_entity.type
_entity.pdbx_description
1 polymer ?
#
loop_
_entity_poly.entity_id
_entity_poly.type
_entity_poly.pdbx_seq_one_letter_code
_entity_poly.pdbx_strand_id
1 'polypeptide(L)'
;MAKQRASRPSNRRGSPEAIEKRRVARMFNDVLGGHAAAGSKLDGRTEKRRQRLLRELEENRAAGQRELKPLDVLVRVNELLELGEPLANIKKVRKVPRARTATEATVELIHRLHKAYGFRPETYRFVGVADEVLGEAGVVEREGARRPGRRRRAA
;
A
#
# COMPACT_ATOMS: atom_id res chain seq x y z
N MET A 1 -18.39 -20.03 65.94
CA MET A 1 -18.07 -18.89 65.05
C MET A 1 -17.60 -19.42 63.70
N ALA A 2 -18.43 -19.32 62.65
CA ALA A 2 -18.13 -19.89 61.33
C ALA A 2 -17.60 -18.80 60.37
N LYS A 3 -16.38 -18.98 59.87
CA LYS A 3 -15.67 -18.06 58.98
C LYS A 3 -16.13 -18.30 57.53
N GLN A 4 -16.97 -17.42 57.00
CA GLN A 4 -17.45 -17.50 55.62
C GLN A 4 -16.32 -17.23 54.61
N ARG A 5 -16.20 -18.13 53.63
CA ARG A 5 -15.25 -18.05 52.50
C ARG A 5 -15.68 -16.93 51.55
N ALA A 6 -14.76 -16.02 51.23
CA ALA A 6 -14.98 -14.98 50.22
C ALA A 6 -15.13 -15.57 48.81
N SER A 7 -16.24 -15.25 48.15
CA SER A 7 -16.50 -15.57 46.74
C SER A 7 -15.59 -14.75 45.82
N ARG A 8 -14.87 -15.43 44.92
CA ARG A 8 -14.05 -14.78 43.88
C ARG A 8 -14.91 -13.89 42.96
N PRO A 9 -14.49 -12.67 42.61
CA PRO A 9 -15.25 -11.82 41.70
C PRO A 9 -15.23 -12.41 40.29
N SER A 10 -16.41 -12.52 39.67
CA SER A 10 -16.59 -13.01 38.31
C SER A 10 -15.77 -12.16 37.33
N ASN A 11 -14.97 -12.84 36.51
CA ASN A 11 -14.17 -12.24 35.45
C ASN A 11 -14.98 -11.18 34.67
N ARG A 12 -14.56 -9.92 34.78
CA ARG A 12 -15.02 -8.78 33.98
C ARG A 12 -14.53 -8.94 32.52
N ARG A 13 -15.00 -9.99 31.84
CA ARG A 13 -14.95 -10.09 30.38
C ARG A 13 -15.95 -9.02 29.93
N GLY A 14 -15.43 -7.89 29.45
CA GLY A 14 -16.20 -6.66 29.27
C GLY A 14 -17.55 -6.88 28.59
N SER A 15 -18.51 -5.99 28.89
CA SER A 15 -19.87 -6.00 28.33
C SER A 15 -19.85 -6.36 26.83
N PRO A 16 -20.79 -7.20 26.33
CA PRO A 16 -20.81 -7.63 24.93
C PRO A 16 -20.63 -6.48 23.94
N GLU A 17 -21.21 -5.32 24.25
CA GLU A 17 -21.09 -4.10 23.47
C GLU A 17 -19.63 -3.57 23.40
N ALA A 18 -18.85 -3.70 24.48
CA ALA A 18 -17.44 -3.29 24.50
C ALA A 18 -16.53 -4.28 23.73
N ILE A 19 -16.87 -5.57 23.73
CA ILE A 19 -16.19 -6.58 22.91
C ILE A 19 -16.47 -6.31 21.43
N GLU A 20 -17.71 -5.98 21.10
CA GLU A 20 -18.13 -5.67 19.74
C GLU A 20 -17.50 -4.37 19.23
N LYS A 21 -17.48 -3.30 20.03
CA LYS A 21 -16.73 -2.06 19.70
C LYS A 21 -15.26 -2.34 19.40
N ARG A 22 -14.61 -3.21 20.19
CA ARG A 22 -13.21 -3.63 19.95
C ARG A 22 -13.05 -4.54 18.74
N ARG A 23 -14.07 -5.32 18.38
CA ARG A 23 -14.06 -6.20 17.20
C ARG A 23 -14.24 -5.37 15.93
N VAL A 24 -15.20 -4.45 15.93
CA VAL A 24 -15.46 -3.52 14.84
C VAL A 24 -14.28 -2.57 14.65
N ALA A 25 -13.69 -2.02 15.71
CA ALA A 25 -12.50 -1.18 15.60
C ALA A 25 -11.31 -1.95 15.00
N ARG A 26 -11.11 -3.22 15.38
CA ARG A 26 -10.09 -4.08 14.76
C ARG A 26 -10.39 -4.35 13.30
N MET A 27 -11.61 -4.76 12.98
CA MET A 27 -12.05 -5.02 11.61
C MET A 27 -11.96 -3.76 10.72
N PHE A 28 -12.31 -2.60 11.27
CA PHE A 28 -12.18 -1.31 10.60
C PHE A 28 -10.71 -0.96 10.33
N ASN A 29 -9.83 -1.12 11.34
CA ASN A 29 -8.40 -0.90 11.16
C ASN A 29 -7.76 -1.94 10.24
N ASP A 30 -8.29 -3.15 10.17
CA ASP A 30 -7.80 -4.19 9.28
C ASP A 30 -8.19 -3.92 7.82
N VAL A 31 -9.44 -3.47 7.61
CA VAL A 31 -10.01 -3.17 6.29
C VAL A 31 -9.52 -1.84 5.74
N LEU A 32 -9.48 -0.79 6.57
CA LEU A 32 -9.09 0.57 6.13
C LEU A 32 -7.64 0.93 6.46
N GLY A 33 -7.06 0.32 7.49
CA GLY A 33 -5.64 0.46 7.84
C GLY A 33 -4.73 -0.54 7.10
N GLY A 34 -5.25 -1.28 6.13
CA GLY A 34 -4.46 -2.11 5.21
C GLY A 34 -3.80 -3.35 5.82
N HIS A 35 -4.15 -3.75 7.05
CA HIS A 35 -3.58 -4.95 7.68
C HIS A 35 -4.13 -6.25 7.07
N ALA A 36 -5.24 -6.21 6.34
CA ALA A 36 -5.70 -7.36 5.54
C ALA A 36 -4.71 -7.74 4.42
N ALA A 37 -3.91 -6.80 3.90
CA ALA A 37 -2.90 -7.09 2.88
C ALA A 37 -1.62 -7.73 3.46
N ALA A 38 -1.34 -7.50 4.75
CA ALA A 38 -0.18 -8.04 5.45
C ALA A 38 -0.39 -9.48 5.99
N GLY A 39 -1.62 -10.01 5.93
CA GLY A 39 -2.02 -11.24 6.64
C GLY A 39 -2.39 -12.43 5.77
N SER A 40 -2.47 -12.29 4.45
CA SER A 40 -2.55 -13.44 3.55
C SER A 40 -1.19 -14.12 3.61
N LYS A 41 -1.05 -15.23 4.35
CA LYS A 41 0.16 -16.07 4.39
C LYS A 41 0.72 -16.19 2.97
N LEU A 42 1.71 -15.36 2.65
CA LEU A 42 2.36 -15.40 1.36
C LEU A 42 3.06 -16.76 1.30
N ASP A 43 2.93 -17.45 0.16
CA ASP A 43 3.71 -18.66 -0.08
C ASP A 43 5.20 -18.38 0.25
N GLY A 44 5.91 -19.33 0.86
CA GLY A 44 7.27 -19.12 1.35
C GLY A 44 8.25 -18.67 0.25
N ARG A 45 7.92 -18.94 -1.02
CA ARG A 45 8.62 -18.39 -2.19
C ARG A 45 8.35 -16.89 -2.41
N THR A 46 7.09 -16.49 -2.30
CA THR A 46 6.63 -15.11 -2.44
C THR A 46 7.15 -14.23 -1.30
N GLU A 47 7.18 -14.76 -0.08
CA GLU A 47 7.75 -14.05 1.07
C GLU A 47 9.27 -13.86 0.94
N LYS A 48 10.01 -14.87 0.47
CA LYS A 48 11.45 -14.72 0.15
C LYS A 48 11.69 -13.67 -0.94
N ARG A 49 10.85 -13.64 -1.98
CA ARG A 49 10.93 -12.61 -3.03
C ARG A 49 10.68 -11.22 -2.44
N ARG A 50 9.63 -11.05 -1.63
CA ARG A 50 9.30 -9.80 -0.93
C ARG A 50 10.47 -9.31 -0.08
N GLN A 51 11.02 -10.18 0.77
CA GLN A 51 12.17 -9.85 1.62
C GLN A 51 13.41 -9.45 0.80
N ARG A 52 13.69 -10.17 -0.29
CA ARG A 52 14.78 -9.81 -1.22
C ARG A 52 14.59 -8.43 -1.82
N LEU A 53 13.38 -8.12 -2.29
CA LEU A 53 13.06 -6.81 -2.90
C LEU A 53 13.19 -5.67 -1.89
N LEU A 54 12.74 -5.87 -0.65
CA LEU A 54 12.93 -4.88 0.42
C LEU A 54 14.41 -4.64 0.68
N ARG A 55 15.20 -5.72 0.78
CA ARG A 55 16.65 -5.62 0.99
C ARG A 55 17.37 -4.91 -0.15
N GLU A 56 17.01 -5.19 -1.42
CA GLU A 56 17.55 -4.48 -2.59
C GLU A 56 17.26 -2.97 -2.53
N LEU A 57 16.06 -2.60 -2.06
CA LEU A 57 15.68 -1.19 -1.90
C LEU A 57 16.41 -0.49 -0.73
N GLU A 58 16.67 -1.22 0.36
CA GLU A 58 17.40 -0.73 1.53
C GLU A 58 18.87 -0.45 1.18
N GLU A 59 19.53 -1.45 0.59
CA GLU A 59 20.95 -1.42 0.25
C GLU A 59 21.22 -0.55 -0.99
N ASN A 60 20.17 -0.08 -1.68
CA ASN A 60 20.24 0.58 -3.01
C ASN A 60 21.09 -0.20 -4.02
N ARG A 61 21.10 -1.53 -3.88
CA ARG A 61 21.90 -2.44 -4.70
C ARG A 61 21.02 -3.54 -5.23
N ALA A 62 21.09 -3.74 -6.54
CA ALA A 62 20.51 -4.92 -7.16
C ALA A 62 21.39 -6.15 -6.85
N ALA A 63 20.83 -7.34 -7.09
CA ALA A 63 21.60 -8.58 -7.03
C ALA A 63 22.90 -8.45 -7.83
N GLY A 64 24.06 -8.59 -7.15
CA GLY A 64 25.39 -8.45 -7.76
C GLY A 64 26.04 -7.05 -7.64
N GLN A 65 25.68 -6.26 -6.63
CA GLN A 65 26.30 -4.96 -6.30
C GLN A 65 26.15 -3.83 -7.34
N ARG A 66 25.27 -3.99 -8.32
CA ARG A 66 24.94 -2.87 -9.22
C ARG A 66 24.10 -1.84 -8.47
N GLU A 67 24.45 -0.56 -8.61
CA GLU A 67 23.63 0.54 -8.10
C GLU A 67 22.24 0.48 -8.74
N LEU A 68 21.21 0.62 -7.91
CA LEU A 68 19.82 0.51 -8.35
C LEU A 68 19.45 1.75 -9.18
N LYS A 69 19.11 1.56 -10.48
CA LYS A 69 18.70 2.69 -11.31
C LYS A 69 17.34 3.22 -10.84
N PRO A 70 17.00 4.51 -11.07
CA PRO A 70 15.70 5.07 -10.71
C PRO A 70 14.51 4.28 -11.26
N LEU A 71 14.63 3.70 -12.46
CA LEU A 71 13.60 2.83 -13.04
C LEU A 71 13.46 1.51 -12.28
N ASP A 72 14.57 0.91 -11.86
CA ASP A 72 14.56 -0.34 -11.09
C ASP A 72 13.84 -0.15 -9.75
N VAL A 73 13.95 1.04 -9.15
CA VAL A 73 13.20 1.41 -7.94
C VAL A 73 11.70 1.30 -8.18
N LEU A 74 11.22 1.93 -9.27
CA LEU A 74 9.80 1.94 -9.62
C LEU A 74 9.30 0.52 -9.86
N VAL A 75 10.07 -0.29 -10.57
CA VAL A 75 9.74 -1.70 -10.80
C VAL A 75 9.64 -2.45 -9.47
N ARG A 76 10.63 -2.33 -8.58
CA ARG A 76 10.61 -3.02 -7.28
C ARG A 76 9.47 -2.58 -6.37
N VAL A 77 9.16 -1.29 -6.35
CA VAL A 77 8.05 -0.74 -5.58
C VAL A 77 6.72 -1.25 -6.13
N ASN A 78 6.55 -1.28 -7.45
CA ASN A 78 5.35 -1.83 -8.07
C ASN A 78 5.18 -3.32 -7.75
N GLU A 79 6.25 -4.11 -7.86
CA GLU A 79 6.25 -5.53 -7.47
C GLU A 79 5.86 -5.70 -5.99
N LEU A 80 6.42 -4.89 -5.08
CA LEU A 80 6.07 -4.96 -3.65
C LEU A 80 4.59 -4.62 -3.42
N LEU A 81 4.06 -3.62 -4.12
CA LEU A 81 2.64 -3.27 -4.07
C LEU A 81 1.72 -4.38 -4.62
N GLU A 82 2.15 -5.08 -5.68
CA GLU A 82 1.44 -6.25 -6.22
C GLU A 82 1.45 -7.43 -5.22
N LEU A 83 2.54 -7.58 -4.47
CA LEU A 83 2.66 -8.58 -3.39
C LEU A 83 1.88 -8.21 -2.12
N GLY A 84 1.17 -7.08 -2.11
CA GLY A 84 0.36 -6.62 -0.98
C GLY A 84 1.15 -5.85 0.08
N GLU A 85 2.40 -5.46 -0.20
CA GLU A 85 3.18 -4.67 0.75
C GLU A 85 2.63 -3.26 0.88
N PRO A 86 2.29 -2.79 2.10
CA PRO A 86 1.82 -1.43 2.26
C PRO A 86 2.95 -0.43 2.01
N LEU A 87 2.62 0.69 1.34
CA LEU A 87 3.54 1.81 1.09
C LEU A 87 4.24 2.28 2.37
N ALA A 88 3.57 2.21 3.52
CA ALA A 88 4.13 2.60 4.82
C ALA A 88 5.39 1.79 5.17
N ASN A 89 5.44 0.50 4.84
CA ASN A 89 6.62 -0.32 5.08
C ASN A 89 7.72 -0.05 4.07
N ILE A 90 7.36 0.14 2.79
CA ILE A 90 8.34 0.49 1.74
C ILE A 90 9.03 1.84 2.08
N LYS A 91 8.26 2.81 2.59
CA LYS A 91 8.77 4.13 3.03
C LYS A 91 9.73 4.05 4.22
N LYS A 92 9.64 3.03 5.07
CA LYS A 92 10.60 2.82 6.17
C LYS A 92 11.96 2.37 5.65
N VAL A 93 11.95 1.55 4.61
CA VAL A 93 13.15 0.94 4.03
C VAL A 93 13.89 1.93 3.12
N ARG A 94 13.15 2.72 2.35
CA ARG A 94 13.74 3.71 1.46
C ARG A 94 13.10 5.08 1.64
N LYS A 95 13.96 6.08 1.84
CA LYS A 95 13.55 7.48 1.89
C LYS A 95 13.01 7.91 0.53
N VAL A 96 11.77 8.41 0.54
CA VAL A 96 11.11 8.97 -0.64
C VAL A 96 11.87 10.23 -1.09
N PRO A 97 12.23 10.35 -2.38
CA PRO A 97 12.78 11.58 -2.93
C PRO A 97 11.82 12.76 -2.69
N ARG A 98 12.36 13.98 -2.57
CA ARG A 98 11.52 15.19 -2.49
C ARG A 98 10.62 15.28 -3.74
N ALA A 99 9.42 15.83 -3.54
CA ALA A 99 8.44 15.98 -4.61
C ALA A 99 9.08 16.69 -5.81
N ARG A 100 8.92 16.09 -7.01
CA ARG A 100 9.41 16.69 -8.24
C ARG A 100 8.41 17.75 -8.69
N THR A 101 8.90 18.92 -9.05
CA THR A 101 8.09 19.99 -9.61
C THR A 101 7.43 19.53 -10.91
N ALA A 102 6.16 19.88 -11.08
CA ALA A 102 5.40 19.66 -12.31
C ALA A 102 6.04 20.47 -13.45
N THR A 103 6.87 19.83 -14.26
CA THR A 103 7.34 20.39 -15.53
C THR A 103 6.71 19.61 -16.67
N GLU A 104 6.48 20.27 -17.80
CA GLU A 104 5.88 19.65 -18.99
C GLU A 104 6.66 18.41 -19.45
N ALA A 105 8.00 18.48 -19.43
CA ALA A 105 8.87 17.34 -19.68
C ALA A 105 8.67 16.17 -18.70
N THR A 106 8.34 16.45 -17.44
CA THR A 106 8.06 15.43 -16.43
C THR A 106 6.71 14.76 -16.67
N VAL A 107 5.68 15.53 -17.03
CA VAL A 107 4.35 15.02 -17.40
C VAL A 107 4.46 14.07 -18.60
N GLU A 108 5.15 14.50 -19.66
CA GLU A 108 5.30 13.70 -20.87
C GLU A 108 6.10 12.42 -20.61
N LEU A 109 7.16 12.50 -19.79
CA LEU A 109 7.92 11.33 -19.37
C LEU A 109 7.03 10.33 -18.62
N ILE A 110 6.22 10.80 -17.67
CA ILE A 110 5.33 9.95 -16.88
C ILE A 110 4.25 9.34 -17.76
N HIS A 111 3.67 10.10 -18.69
CA HIS A 111 2.71 9.59 -19.66
C HIS A 111 3.30 8.45 -20.49
N ARG A 112 4.50 8.66 -21.06
CA ARG A 112 5.22 7.62 -21.83
C ARG A 112 5.58 6.42 -20.96
N LEU A 113 6.03 6.64 -19.73
CA LEU A 113 6.38 5.58 -18.80
C LEU A 113 5.15 4.76 -18.41
N HIS A 114 4.01 5.41 -18.16
CA HIS A 114 2.75 4.74 -17.83
C HIS A 114 2.23 3.92 -19.01
N LYS A 115 2.31 4.44 -20.23
CA LYS A 115 1.94 3.70 -21.44
C LYS A 115 2.84 2.48 -21.68
N ALA A 116 4.12 2.55 -21.32
CA ALA A 116 5.07 1.46 -21.53
C ALA A 116 5.02 0.37 -20.44
N TYR A 117 4.92 0.76 -19.17
CA TYR A 117 5.06 -0.15 -18.03
C TYR A 117 3.76 -0.38 -17.24
N GLY A 118 2.78 0.52 -17.34
CA GLY A 118 1.49 0.39 -16.65
C GLY A 118 1.59 0.38 -15.12
N PHE A 119 2.59 1.06 -14.54
CA PHE A 119 2.76 1.05 -13.08
C PHE A 119 1.51 1.59 -12.37
N ARG A 120 1.28 1.08 -11.16
CA ARG A 120 0.23 1.58 -10.28
C ARG A 120 0.45 3.06 -9.91
N PRO A 121 -0.61 3.90 -9.82
CA PRO A 121 -0.51 5.31 -9.41
C PRO A 121 0.27 5.51 -8.10
N GLU A 122 0.10 4.59 -7.16
CA GLU A 122 0.76 4.57 -5.86
C GLU A 122 2.29 4.51 -5.97
N THR A 123 2.82 3.85 -7.01
CA THR A 123 4.25 3.75 -7.31
C THR A 123 4.83 5.12 -7.69
N TYR A 124 4.10 5.92 -8.47
CA TYR A 124 4.54 7.26 -8.84
C TYR A 124 4.49 8.22 -7.65
N ARG A 125 3.44 8.14 -6.83
CA ARG A 125 3.33 8.89 -5.56
C ARG A 125 4.49 8.56 -4.63
N PHE A 126 4.93 7.30 -4.60
CA PHE A 126 6.09 6.88 -3.81
C PHE A 126 7.39 7.56 -4.26
N VAL A 127 7.56 7.89 -5.54
CA VAL A 127 8.74 8.60 -6.06
C VAL A 127 8.62 10.12 -5.91
N GLY A 128 7.52 10.61 -5.34
CA GLY A 128 7.27 12.03 -5.13
C GLY A 128 6.69 12.73 -6.36
N VAL A 129 6.01 12.01 -7.24
CA VAL A 129 5.20 12.62 -8.28
C VAL A 129 3.90 13.14 -7.65
N ALA A 130 3.61 14.42 -7.85
CA ALA A 130 2.39 15.06 -7.35
C ALA A 130 1.15 14.57 -8.10
N ASP A 131 0.00 14.59 -7.43
CA ASP A 131 -1.27 14.14 -8.03
C ASP A 131 -1.69 15.01 -9.23
N GLU A 132 -1.31 16.29 -9.26
CA GLU A 132 -1.59 17.15 -10.43
C GLU A 132 -0.91 16.61 -11.69
N VAL A 133 0.37 16.25 -11.57
CA VAL A 133 1.19 15.67 -12.66
C VAL A 133 0.63 14.33 -13.10
N LEU A 134 0.14 13.51 -12.16
CA LEU A 134 -0.48 12.22 -12.48
C LEU A 134 -1.81 12.38 -13.21
N GLY A 135 -2.61 13.39 -12.84
CA GLY A 135 -3.84 13.73 -13.51
C GLY A 135 -3.59 14.27 -14.93
N GLU A 136 -2.58 15.11 -15.10
CA GLU A 136 -2.17 15.64 -16.42
C GLU A 136 -1.58 14.55 -17.33
N ALA A 137 -0.80 13.63 -16.77
CA ALA A 137 -0.24 12.50 -17.50
C ALA A 137 -1.29 11.40 -17.83
N GLY A 138 -2.51 11.51 -17.31
CA GLY A 138 -3.59 10.56 -17.53
C GLY A 138 -3.44 9.24 -16.75
N VAL A 139 -2.64 9.24 -15.67
CA VAL A 139 -2.39 8.05 -14.83
C VAL A 139 -3.52 7.84 -13.81
N VAL A 140 -4.10 8.93 -13.32
CA VAL A 140 -5.25 8.92 -12.41
C VAL A 140 -6.42 9.58 -13.12
N GLU A 141 -7.60 8.95 -13.10
CA GLU A 141 -8.82 9.62 -13.55
C GLU A 141 -8.99 10.88 -12.69
N ARG A 142 -8.96 12.07 -13.31
CA ARG A 142 -9.35 13.31 -12.62
C ARG A 142 -10.70 13.05 -11.99
N GLU A 143 -10.78 13.15 -10.67
CA GLU A 143 -11.99 12.96 -9.89
C GLU A 143 -13.07 13.91 -10.47
N GLY A 144 -13.97 13.34 -11.28
CA GLY A 144 -14.86 14.12 -12.15
C GLY A 144 -15.19 13.46 -13.50
N ALA A 145 -14.31 12.61 -14.04
CA ALA A 145 -14.61 11.83 -15.24
C ALA A 145 -15.43 10.58 -14.87
N ARG A 146 -16.72 10.78 -14.55
CA ARG A 146 -17.70 9.67 -14.53
C ARG A 146 -17.59 8.95 -15.87
N ARG A 147 -17.12 7.70 -15.86
CA ARG A 147 -17.22 6.76 -16.99
C ARG A 147 -18.60 6.92 -17.63
N PRO A 148 -18.72 7.20 -18.95
CA PRO A 148 -20.02 7.25 -19.58
C PRO A 148 -20.65 5.88 -19.39
N GLY A 149 -21.77 5.87 -18.67
CA GLY A 149 -22.47 4.68 -18.23
C GLY A 149 -22.59 3.69 -19.38
N ARG A 150 -22.17 2.46 -19.10
CA ARG A 150 -22.50 1.26 -19.86
C ARG A 150 -24.03 1.30 -20.04
N ARG A 151 -24.50 1.81 -21.18
CA ARG A 151 -25.91 1.77 -21.57
C ARG A 151 -26.28 0.29 -21.59
N ARG A 152 -26.96 -0.16 -20.53
CA ARG A 152 -27.79 -1.35 -20.56
C ARG A 152 -28.77 -1.11 -21.71
N ARG A 153 -28.52 -1.72 -22.87
CA ARG A 153 -29.58 -1.95 -23.84
C ARG A 153 -30.49 -2.98 -23.19
N ALA A 154 -31.64 -2.51 -22.74
CA ALA A 154 -32.82 -3.31 -22.44
C ALA A 154 -33.88 -2.90 -23.46
N ALA A 155 -34.67 -3.90 -23.87
CA ALA A 155 -35.62 -3.93 -24.98
C ALA A 155 -34.98 -4.14 -26.36
#